data_AF-A0A8C5XNU9-F1
#
_entry.id   AF-A0A8C5XNU9-F1
#
_cell.length_a   1.000
_cell.length_b   1.000
_cell.length_c   1.000
_cell.angle_alpha   90.00
_cell.angle_beta   90.00
_cell.angle_gamma   90.00
#
_symmetry.space_group_name_H-M   'P 1'
#
loop_
_entity.id
_entity.type
_entity.pdbx_description
1 polymer ?
#
loop_
_entity_poly.entity_id
_entity_poly.type
_entity_poly.pdbx_seq_one_letter_code
_entity_poly.pdbx_strand_id
1 'polypeptide(L)'
;MVGGEAAALVSGVRQAADFAEQFRSYSESEKQWKARMEFILRHLPDYRDPPDGGGRLDQLLSLSMVWANHLFLGCNKVMEMADGIEVEDLPQFTTRSELMKKRFITFSSTTGLERRLGWM
;
A
#
# COMPACT_ATOMS: atom_id res chain seq x y z
N MET A 1 -20.75 -17.16 34.26
CA MET A 1 -20.92 -15.82 33.67
C MET A 1 -19.96 -15.65 32.50
N VAL A 2 -20.26 -16.21 31.32
CA VAL A 2 -19.36 -16.14 30.13
C VAL A 2 -19.99 -15.31 28.99
N GLY A 3 -21.31 -15.07 29.01
CA GLY A 3 -22.02 -14.35 27.95
C GLY A 3 -21.81 -12.83 27.90
N GLY A 4 -21.27 -12.21 28.96
CA GLY A 4 -21.09 -10.75 29.03
C GLY A 4 -19.90 -10.24 28.22
N GLU A 5 -18.80 -10.98 28.18
CA GLU A 5 -17.55 -10.57 27.53
C GLU A 5 -17.66 -10.68 25.99
N ALA A 6 -18.24 -11.78 25.50
CA ALA A 6 -18.52 -11.94 24.07
C ALA A 6 -19.50 -10.87 23.55
N ALA A 7 -20.53 -10.52 24.33
CA ALA A 7 -21.48 -9.47 23.96
C ALA A 7 -20.83 -8.07 23.94
N ALA A 8 -19.94 -7.78 24.89
CA ALA A 8 -19.19 -6.53 24.93
C ALA A 8 -18.22 -6.39 23.75
N LEU A 9 -17.51 -7.48 23.38
CA LEU A 9 -16.63 -7.53 22.21
C LEU A 9 -17.42 -7.30 20.92
N VAL A 10 -18.56 -7.97 20.73
CA VAL A 10 -19.42 -7.81 19.55
C VAL A 10 -19.98 -6.38 19.46
N SER A 11 -20.36 -5.80 20.60
CA SER A 11 -20.83 -4.41 20.67
C SER A 11 -19.72 -3.43 20.26
N GLY A 12 -18.49 -3.62 20.74
CA GLY A 12 -17.35 -2.78 20.38
C GLY A 12 -16.98 -2.89 18.89
N VAL A 13 -17.00 -4.11 18.33
CA VAL A 13 -16.74 -4.34 16.90
C VAL A 13 -17.79 -3.64 16.03
N ARG A 14 -19.08 -3.72 16.41
CA ARG A 14 -20.15 -3.06 15.66
C ARG A 14 -20.04 -1.53 15.72
N GLN A 15 -19.77 -0.96 16.89
CA GLN A 15 -19.57 0.48 17.05
C GLN A 15 -18.38 1.00 16.23
N ALA A 16 -17.29 0.22 16.17
CA ALA A 16 -16.13 0.59 15.37
C ALA A 16 -16.44 0.56 13.87
N ALA A 17 -17.20 -0.45 13.41
CA ALA A 17 -17.64 -0.53 12.02
C ALA A 17 -18.57 0.63 11.64
N ASP A 18 -19.55 0.96 12.48
CA ASP A 18 -20.47 2.09 12.26
C ASP A 18 -19.73 3.44 12.23
N PHE A 19 -18.68 3.58 13.06
CA PHE A 19 -17.79 4.73 13.01
C PHE A 19 -17.01 4.79 11.70
N ALA A 20 -16.44 3.67 11.26
CA ALA A 20 -15.67 3.60 10.02
C ALA A 20 -16.55 3.91 8.79
N GLU A 21 -17.80 3.43 8.75
CA GLU A 21 -18.74 3.65 7.64
C GLU A 21 -18.95 5.12 7.29
N GLN A 22 -18.79 6.04 8.26
CA GLN A 22 -18.87 7.49 8.03
C GLN A 22 -17.80 8.01 7.06
N PHE A 23 -16.69 7.29 6.91
CA PHE A 23 -15.57 7.69 6.06
C PHE A 23 -15.62 7.10 4.66
N ARG A 24 -16.66 6.32 4.33
CA ARG A 24 -16.81 5.71 3.01
C ARG A 24 -17.02 6.77 1.93
N SER A 25 -16.26 6.67 0.83
CA SER A 25 -16.41 7.52 -0.34
C SER A 25 -17.41 6.93 -1.34
N TYR A 26 -18.13 7.80 -2.04
CA TYR A 26 -19.13 7.42 -3.05
C TYR A 26 -18.54 6.62 -4.23
N SER A 27 -17.31 6.93 -4.63
CA SER A 27 -16.65 6.28 -5.77
C SER A 27 -16.02 4.93 -5.43
N GLU A 28 -16.10 4.48 -4.18
CA GLU A 28 -15.51 3.20 -3.76
C GLU A 28 -16.43 2.02 -4.07
N SER A 29 -15.87 1.02 -4.73
CA SER A 29 -16.52 -0.29 -4.82
C SER A 29 -16.60 -0.95 -3.44
N GLU A 30 -17.57 -1.85 -3.26
CA GLU A 30 -17.71 -2.66 -2.04
C GLU A 30 -16.42 -3.40 -1.64
N LYS A 31 -15.67 -3.89 -2.62
CA LYS A 31 -14.40 -4.60 -2.38
C LYS A 31 -13.31 -3.67 -1.85
N GLN A 32 -13.20 -2.48 -2.44
CA GLN A 32 -12.28 -1.43 -1.98
C GLN A 32 -12.64 -0.98 -0.56
N TRP A 33 -13.92 -0.70 -0.34
CA TRP A 33 -14.40 -0.22 0.96
C TRP A 33 -14.12 -1.23 2.08
N LYS A 34 -14.42 -2.52 1.88
CA LYS A 34 -14.15 -3.55 2.90
C LYS A 34 -12.67 -3.64 3.29
N ALA A 35 -11.78 -3.60 2.30
CA ALA A 35 -10.34 -3.62 2.55
C ALA A 35 -9.87 -2.34 3.26
N ARG A 36 -10.37 -1.17 2.86
CA ARG A 36 -10.00 0.11 3.47
C ARG A 36 -10.55 0.24 4.88
N MET A 37 -11.77 -0.22 5.14
CA MET A 37 -12.37 -0.28 6.48
C MET A 37 -11.52 -1.13 7.43
N GLU A 38 -11.07 -2.31 6.99
CA GLU A 38 -10.17 -3.14 7.78
C GLU A 38 -8.85 -2.42 8.09
N PHE A 39 -8.29 -1.72 7.09
CA PHE A 39 -7.09 -0.91 7.26
C PHE A 39 -7.29 0.18 8.33
N ILE A 40 -8.41 0.91 8.27
CA ILE A 40 -8.74 1.97 9.23
C ILE A 40 -8.87 1.38 10.63
N LEU A 41 -9.68 0.33 10.80
CA LEU A 41 -9.94 -0.27 12.11
C LEU A 41 -8.67 -0.83 12.78
N ARG A 42 -7.77 -1.43 11.98
CA ARG A 42 -6.51 -1.98 12.48
C ARG A 42 -5.57 -0.91 13.04
N HIS A 43 -5.55 0.28 12.45
CA HIS A 43 -4.62 1.35 12.82
C HIS A 43 -5.27 2.43 13.70
N LEU A 44 -6.60 2.49 13.77
CA LEU A 44 -7.34 3.50 14.54
C LEU A 44 -6.80 3.73 15.96
N PRO A 45 -6.43 2.69 16.76
CA PRO A 45 -5.87 2.89 18.09
C PRO A 45 -4.60 3.74 18.11
N ASP A 46 -3.73 3.61 17.11
CA ASP A 46 -2.45 4.33 17.03
C ASP A 46 -2.65 5.82 16.72
N TYR A 47 -3.82 6.20 16.20
CA TYR A 47 -4.15 7.55 15.76
C TYR A 47 -5.21 8.23 16.66
N ARG A 48 -5.72 7.55 17.71
CA ARG A 48 -6.82 8.04 18.56
C ARG A 48 -6.40 9.01 19.68
N ASP A 49 -5.13 9.00 20.09
CA ASP A 49 -4.67 9.74 21.28
C ASP A 49 -3.39 10.58 21.04
N PRO A 50 -3.53 11.86 20.66
CA PRO A 50 -2.43 12.82 20.77
C PRO A 50 -2.79 13.99 21.70
N PRO A 51 -1.79 14.57 22.40
CA PRO A 51 -1.98 15.80 23.17
C PRO A 51 -2.38 17.02 22.30
N ASP A 52 -2.20 16.96 20.97
CA ASP A 52 -2.16 18.15 20.09
C ASP A 52 -3.33 18.26 19.07
N GLY A 53 -4.40 17.47 19.21
CA GLY A 53 -5.64 17.65 18.43
C GLY A 53 -5.76 16.85 17.11
N GLY A 54 -6.95 16.93 16.50
CA GLY A 54 -7.55 15.94 15.57
C GLY A 54 -6.88 15.64 14.22
N GLY A 55 -5.68 16.15 13.92
CA GLY A 55 -5.03 15.97 12.61
C GLY A 55 -4.55 14.55 12.29
N ARG A 56 -4.42 13.67 13.29
CA ARG A 56 -3.97 12.27 13.08
C ARG A 56 -5.05 11.39 12.45
N LEU A 57 -6.32 11.65 12.71
CA LEU A 57 -7.38 10.88 12.07
C LEU A 57 -7.43 11.16 10.57
N ASP A 58 -7.34 12.43 10.16
CA ASP A 58 -7.30 12.81 8.74
C ASP A 58 -6.08 12.21 8.02
N GLN A 59 -4.95 12.12 8.71
CA GLN A 59 -3.76 11.43 8.21
C GLN A 59 -4.02 9.94 7.96
N LEU A 60 -4.63 9.24 8.91
CA LEU A 60 -5.00 7.83 8.76
C LEU A 60 -5.95 7.63 7.57
N LEU A 61 -6.96 8.47 7.45
CA LEU A 61 -7.92 8.40 6.34
C LEU A 61 -7.23 8.63 4.99
N SER A 62 -6.33 9.61 4.90
CA SER A 62 -5.55 9.90 3.70
C SER A 62 -4.65 8.71 3.32
N LEU A 63 -3.93 8.12 4.28
CA LEU A 63 -3.10 6.94 4.05
C LEU A 63 -3.92 5.73 3.61
N SER A 64 -5.10 5.53 4.22
CA SER A 64 -6.01 4.44 3.87
C SER A 64 -6.48 4.54 2.41
N MET A 65 -6.74 5.76 1.93
CA MET A 65 -7.21 6.01 0.56
C MET A 65 -6.09 5.79 -0.46
N VAL A 66 -4.87 6.29 -0.17
CA VAL A 66 -3.69 6.07 -1.02
C VAL A 66 -3.39 4.58 -1.13
N TRP A 67 -3.44 3.85 -0.01
CA TRP A 67 -3.23 2.41 0.01
C TRP A 67 -4.28 1.66 -0.83
N ALA A 68 -5.57 1.99 -0.67
CA ALA A 68 -6.64 1.39 -1.45
C ALA A 68 -6.50 1.70 -2.95
N ASN A 69 -6.14 2.93 -3.32
CA ASN A 69 -5.91 3.30 -4.71
C ASN A 69 -4.73 2.53 -5.30
N HIS A 70 -3.62 2.42 -4.57
CA HIS A 70 -2.46 1.65 -5.01
C HIS A 70 -2.81 0.17 -5.24
N LEU A 71 -3.62 -0.43 -4.36
CA LEU A 71 -3.97 -1.84 -4.44
C LEU A 71 -5.00 -2.15 -5.55
N PHE A 72 -6.01 -1.28 -5.75
CA PHE A 72 -7.15 -1.58 -6.62
C PHE A 72 -7.17 -0.83 -7.95
N LEU A 73 -6.68 0.42 -8.00
CA LEU A 73 -6.57 1.19 -9.24
C LEU A 73 -5.18 1.09 -9.88
N GLY A 74 -4.16 0.81 -9.07
CA GLY A 74 -2.76 0.79 -9.49
C GLY A 74 -2.23 2.19 -9.79
N CYS A 75 -0.90 2.29 -9.94
CA CYS A 75 -0.26 3.58 -10.21
C CYS A 75 -0.55 4.10 -11.63
N ASN A 76 -0.91 3.24 -12.58
CA ASN A 76 -1.05 3.59 -13.99
C ASN A 76 -2.08 4.71 -14.23
N LYS A 77 -3.20 4.70 -13.51
CA LYS A 77 -4.23 5.73 -13.66
C LYS A 77 -3.77 7.09 -13.12
N VAL A 78 -3.03 7.07 -12.00
CA VAL A 78 -2.43 8.28 -11.42
C VAL A 78 -1.35 8.84 -12.35
N MET A 79 -0.52 7.98 -12.93
CA MET A 79 0.52 8.37 -13.88
C MET A 79 -0.07 8.93 -15.18
N GLU A 80 -1.15 8.34 -15.71
CA GLU A 80 -1.89 8.88 -16.87
C GLU A 80 -2.44 10.28 -16.57
N MET A 81 -3.00 10.49 -15.37
CA MET A 81 -3.50 11.81 -14.97
C MET A 81 -2.40 12.83 -14.68
N ALA A 82 -1.20 12.37 -14.31
CA ALA A 82 -0.03 13.20 -14.08
C ALA A 82 0.74 13.52 -15.37
N ASP A 83 0.30 13.02 -16.53
CA ASP A 83 0.94 13.30 -17.81
C ASP A 83 0.92 14.82 -18.10
N GLY A 84 2.08 15.37 -18.44
CA GLY A 84 2.27 16.82 -18.63
C GLY A 84 2.43 17.65 -17.35
N ILE A 85 2.45 17.03 -16.15
CA ILE A 85 2.82 17.71 -14.90
C ILE A 85 4.32 17.50 -14.64
N GLU A 86 5.12 18.55 -14.83
CA GLU A 86 6.54 18.55 -14.51
C GLU A 86 6.76 18.97 -13.05
N VAL A 87 7.59 18.22 -12.32
CA VAL A 87 8.00 18.52 -10.95
C VAL A 87 9.53 18.57 -10.92
N GLU A 88 10.10 19.76 -10.68
CA GLU A 88 11.54 20.01 -10.80
C GLU A 88 12.38 19.26 -9.74
N ASP A 89 11.88 19.14 -8.50
CA ASP A 89 12.63 18.59 -7.35
C ASP A 89 12.12 17.21 -6.90
N LEU A 90 12.04 16.24 -7.81
CA LEU A 90 11.66 14.87 -7.45
C LEU A 90 12.83 14.12 -6.77
N PRO A 91 12.64 13.57 -5.56
CA PRO A 91 13.63 12.68 -4.97
C PRO A 91 13.83 11.42 -5.83
N GLN A 92 15.07 11.15 -6.22
CA GLN A 92 15.41 9.99 -7.04
C GLN A 92 15.49 8.72 -6.18
N PHE A 93 14.53 7.82 -6.36
CA PHE A 93 14.56 6.49 -5.75
C PHE A 93 15.03 5.45 -6.76
N THR A 94 16.29 5.03 -6.67
CA THR A 94 16.77 3.88 -7.44
C THR A 94 16.26 2.57 -6.85
N THR A 95 15.53 1.80 -7.64
CA THR A 95 15.08 0.46 -7.24
C THR A 95 16.23 -0.55 -7.31
N ARG A 96 16.13 -1.63 -6.50
CA ARG A 96 17.12 -2.73 -6.50
C ARG A 96 17.36 -3.32 -7.89
N SER A 97 16.32 -3.43 -8.71
CA SER A 97 16.40 -3.98 -10.07
C SER A 97 17.27 -3.13 -11.00
N GLU A 98 17.19 -1.80 -10.87
CA GLU A 98 18.00 -0.85 -11.64
C GLU A 98 19.47 -0.89 -11.21
N LEU A 99 19.75 -1.14 -9.93
CA LEU A 99 21.11 -1.40 -9.43
C LEU A 99 21.69 -2.73 -9.93
N MET A 100 20.86 -3.77 -10.08
CA MET A 100 21.32 -5.09 -10.54
C MET A 100 21.66 -5.10 -12.03
N LYS A 101 20.93 -4.37 -12.89
CA LYS A 101 21.27 -4.23 -14.32
C LYS A 101 22.67 -3.66 -14.55
N LYS A 102 23.11 -2.72 -13.71
CA LYS A 102 24.47 -2.13 -13.81
C LYS A 102 25.60 -3.13 -13.49
N ARG A 103 25.32 -4.21 -12.75
CA ARG A 103 26.33 -5.19 -12.31
C ARG A 103 26.57 -6.32 -13.33
N PHE A 104 25.61 -6.60 -14.22
CA PHE A 104 25.74 -7.64 -15.25
C PHE A 104 26.52 -7.19 -16.50
N ILE A 105 26.84 -5.90 -16.63
CA ILE A 105 27.58 -5.37 -17.80
C ILE A 105 29.11 -5.49 -17.60
N THR A 106 29.61 -5.87 -16.42
CA THR A 106 31.06 -5.91 -16.11
C THR A 106 31.64 -7.32 -15.86
N PHE A 107 31.06 -8.37 -16.45
CA PHE A 107 31.78 -9.65 -16.59
C PHE A 107 31.76 -10.10 -18.06
N SER A 108 32.66 -9.51 -18.85
CA SER A 108 32.99 -10.02 -20.18
C SER A 108 34.51 -9.94 -20.38
N SER A 109 35.15 -11.11 -20.39
CA SER A 109 36.43 -11.39 -21.04
C SER A 109 36.62 -12.92 -20.95
N THR A 110 36.93 -13.74 -21.96
CA THR A 110 37.30 -13.57 -23.37
C THR A 110 37.45 -14.99 -23.95
N THR A 111 37.12 -15.20 -25.24
CA THR A 111 37.61 -16.26 -26.18
C THR A 111 37.31 -17.74 -25.83
N GLY A 112 36.89 -18.68 -26.69
CA GLY A 112 36.78 -18.83 -28.14
C GLY A 112 36.99 -20.32 -28.51
N LEU A 113 36.15 -20.88 -29.40
CA LEU A 113 36.31 -22.12 -30.21
C LEU A 113 36.10 -23.54 -29.61
N GLU A 114 34.96 -24.12 -30.01
CA GLU A 114 34.73 -25.41 -30.71
C GLU A 114 34.99 -26.83 -30.11
N ARG A 115 33.90 -27.61 -30.18
CA ARG A 115 33.71 -29.03 -30.59
C ARG A 115 34.36 -30.16 -29.78
N ARG A 116 33.53 -30.99 -29.13
CA ARG A 116 33.06 -32.30 -29.67
C ARG A 116 32.15 -33.04 -28.66
N LEU A 117 31.20 -33.79 -29.21
CA LEU A 117 30.26 -34.68 -28.54
C LEU A 117 30.96 -35.83 -27.80
N GLY A 118 30.31 -36.38 -26.78
CA GLY A 118 30.55 -37.76 -26.35
C GLY A 118 30.17 -38.05 -24.91
N TRP A 119 29.10 -38.83 -24.72
CA TRP A 119 28.90 -39.60 -23.49
C TRP A 119 29.95 -40.71 -23.42
N MET A 120 30.84 -40.66 -22.42
CA MET A 120 31.35 -41.76 -21.57
C MET A 120 32.45 -41.24 -20.66
#